data_AF-A0A6B3GF99-F1
#
_entry.id   AF-A0A6B3GF99-F1
#
_cell.length_a   1.000
_cell.length_b   1.000
_cell.length_c   1.000
_cell.angle_alpha   90.00
_cell.angle_beta   90.00
_cell.angle_gamma   90.00
#
_symmetry.space_group_name_H-M   'P 1'
#
loop_
_entity.id
_entity.type
_entity.pdbx_description
1 polymer ?
#
loop_
_entity_poly.entity_id
_entity_poly.type
_entity_poly.pdbx_seq_one_letter_code
_entity_poly.pdbx_strand_id
1 'polypeptide(L)'
;MSWLRALKETARSGLEIERQKLEPLIALRGAAGLALVVGVSLLLFGPEIAASSAFGAFQAAIATFQRSWRPRPVLALVSGASLAVSTFVGYVSGAHVVLFLCLLGLWTF
;
A
#
# COMPACT_ATOMS: atom_id res chain seq x y z
N MET A 1 24.14 -7.79 -5.71
CA MET A 1 23.93 -6.33 -5.92
C MET A 1 24.15 -5.63 -4.61
N SER A 2 24.88 -4.50 -4.55
CA SER A 2 24.96 -3.74 -3.29
C SER A 2 23.64 -2.99 -3.06
N TRP A 3 23.21 -2.90 -1.80
CA TRP A 3 21.98 -2.20 -1.40
C TRP A 3 21.91 -0.77 -1.96
N LEU A 4 23.04 -0.06 -1.96
CA LEU A 4 23.17 1.28 -2.53
C LEU A 4 22.96 1.33 -4.05
N ARG A 5 23.38 0.30 -4.80
CA ARG A 5 23.11 0.21 -6.24
C ARG A 5 21.63 -0.02 -6.51
N ALA A 6 21.00 -0.93 -5.76
CA ALA A 6 19.57 -1.18 -5.86
C ALA A 6 18.77 0.10 -5.56
N LEU A 7 19.10 0.80 -4.46
CA LEU A 7 18.46 2.07 -4.10
C LEU A 7 18.61 3.13 -5.21
N LYS A 8 19.82 3.28 -5.77
CA LYS A 8 20.11 4.23 -6.85
C LYS A 8 19.34 3.88 -8.14
N GLU A 9 19.25 2.60 -8.47
CA GLU A 9 18.49 2.12 -9.64
C GLU A 9 16.99 2.34 -9.46
N THR A 10 16.44 2.03 -8.28
CA THR A 10 15.04 2.30 -7.95
C THR A 10 14.73 3.80 -7.98
N ALA A 11 15.59 4.64 -7.40
CA ALA A 11 15.42 6.09 -7.42
C ALA A 11 15.50 6.66 -8.84
N ARG A 12 16.46 6.21 -9.65
CA ARG A 12 16.59 6.63 -11.06
C ARG A 12 15.37 6.20 -11.87
N SER A 13 14.94 4.95 -11.70
CA SER A 13 13.76 4.39 -12.35
C SER A 13 12.47 5.12 -11.96
N GLY A 14 12.33 5.53 -10.70
CA GLY A 14 11.14 6.21 -10.20
C GLY A 14 11.07 7.71 -10.55
N LEU A 15 12.23 8.34 -10.75
CA LEU A 15 12.34 9.76 -11.14
C LEU A 15 12.48 9.97 -12.65
N GLU A 16 12.65 8.90 -13.42
CA GLU A 16 12.66 8.97 -14.88
C GLU A 16 11.26 9.35 -15.38
N ILE A 17 11.16 10.55 -15.95
CA ILE A 17 9.89 11.07 -16.47
C ILE A 17 9.49 10.24 -17.69
N GLU A 18 8.58 9.30 -17.47
CA GLU A 18 8.01 8.48 -18.52
C GLU A 18 7.04 9.34 -19.34
N ARG A 19 7.42 9.67 -20.58
CA ARG A 19 6.59 10.47 -21.51
C ARG A 19 5.43 9.69 -22.11
N GLN A 20 5.11 8.51 -21.58
CA GLN A 20 3.94 7.75 -22.03
C GLN A 20 2.68 8.59 -21.84
N LYS A 21 1.72 8.43 -22.77
CA LYS A 21 0.44 9.15 -22.75
C LYS A 21 -0.16 9.09 -21.35
N LEU A 22 -0.25 10.23 -20.69
CA LEU A 22 -1.07 10.38 -19.50
C LEU A 22 -2.47 9.84 -19.85
N GLU A 23 -2.96 8.87 -19.08
CA GLU A 23 -4.30 8.33 -19.22
C GLU A 23 -5.20 8.97 -18.15
N PRO A 24 -5.66 10.23 -18.35
CA PRO A 24 -6.34 11.01 -17.33
C PRO A 24 -7.63 10.33 -16.85
N LEU A 25 -8.30 9.57 -17.73
CA LEU A 25 -9.51 8.83 -17.37
C LEU A 25 -9.22 7.68 -16.41
N ILE A 26 -8.08 6.99 -16.55
CA ILE A 26 -7.70 5.93 -15.60
C ILE A 26 -7.30 6.54 -14.26
N ALA A 27 -6.54 7.64 -14.28
CA ALA A 27 -6.19 8.38 -13.07
C ALA A 27 -7.43 8.87 -12.33
N LEU A 28 -8.41 9.44 -13.05
CA LEU A 28 -9.67 9.88 -12.47
C LEU A 28 -10.48 8.72 -11.89
N ARG A 29 -10.55 7.57 -12.59
CA ARG A 29 -11.23 6.37 -12.08
C ARG A 29 -10.56 5.84 -10.81
N GLY A 30 -9.23 5.82 -10.76
CA GLY A 30 -8.46 5.44 -9.57
C GLY A 30 -8.71 6.40 -8.40
N ALA A 31 -8.68 7.71 -8.66
CA ALA A 31 -8.95 8.74 -7.68
C ALA A 31 -10.39 8.66 -7.14
N ALA A 32 -11.38 8.41 -8.01
CA ALA A 32 -12.78 8.24 -7.61
C ALA A 32 -12.97 6.99 -6.73
N GLY A 33 -12.33 5.87 -7.10
CA GLY A 33 -12.35 4.65 -6.28
C GLY A 33 -11.75 4.88 -4.89
N LEU A 34 -10.59 5.55 -4.82
CA LEU A 34 -9.97 5.95 -3.56
C LEU A 34 -10.88 6.86 -2.72
N ALA A 35 -11.43 7.91 -3.34
CA ALA A 35 -12.31 8.87 -2.68
C ALA A 35 -13.57 8.20 -2.11
N LEU A 36 -14.13 7.22 -2.83
CA LEU A 36 -15.27 6.45 -2.35
C LEU A 36 -14.89 5.64 -1.10
N VAL A 37 -13.81 4.87 -1.15
CA VAL A 37 -13.38 4.02 -0.02
C VAL A 37 -13.05 4.87 1.22
N VAL A 38 -12.24 5.91 1.04
CA VAL A 38 -11.82 6.79 2.16
C VAL A 38 -13.00 7.60 2.67
N GLY A 39 -13.83 8.14 1.78
CA GLY A 39 -15.00 8.95 2.13
C GLY A 39 -16.07 8.15 2.86
N VAL A 40 -16.38 6.93 2.41
CA VAL A 40 -17.31 6.02 3.10
C VAL A 40 -16.73 5.61 4.46
N SER A 41 -15.44 5.31 4.53
CA SER A 41 -14.78 4.98 5.81
C SER A 41 -14.85 6.13 6.80
N LEU A 42 -14.61 7.36 6.33
CA LEU A 42 -14.69 8.57 7.14
C LEU A 42 -16.11 8.82 7.64
N LEU A 43 -17.10 8.69 6.76
CA LEU A 43 -18.50 8.96 7.08
C LEU A 43 -19.06 7.97 8.10
N LEU A 44 -18.69 6.70 7.99
CA LEU A 44 -19.27 5.63 8.82
C LEU A 44 -18.47 5.34 10.09
N PHE A 45 -17.15 5.52 10.08
CA PHE A 45 -16.25 5.01 11.12
C PHE A 45 -15.27 6.06 11.66
N GLY A 46 -15.27 7.27 11.12
CA GLY A 46 -14.42 8.36 11.60
C GLY A 46 -12.99 8.36 11.04
N PRO A 47 -12.17 9.32 11.50
CA PRO A 47 -10.89 9.66 10.87
C PRO A 47 -9.81 8.58 11.00
N GLU A 48 -9.79 7.81 12.09
CA GLU A 48 -8.78 6.77 12.34
C GLU A 48 -8.90 5.62 11.32
N ILE A 49 -10.12 5.17 11.08
CA ILE A 49 -10.42 4.09 10.13
C ILE A 49 -10.28 4.62 8.69
N ALA A 50 -10.67 5.87 8.43
CA ALA A 50 -10.41 6.51 7.14
C ALA A 50 -8.92 6.57 6.80
N ALA A 51 -8.06 6.97 7.74
CA ALA A 51 -6.61 7.00 7.55
C ALA A 51 -6.07 5.59 7.25
N SER A 52 -6.51 4.58 8.00
CA SER A 52 -6.15 3.18 7.78
C SER A 52 -6.56 2.68 6.40
N SER A 53 -7.76 3.03 5.94
CA SER A 53 -8.26 2.68 4.61
C SER A 53 -7.43 3.31 3.48
N ALA A 54 -6.93 4.54 3.68
CA ALA A 54 -6.07 5.23 2.72
C ALA A 54 -4.73 4.51 2.55
N PHE A 55 -4.13 4.00 3.63
CA PHE A 55 -2.91 3.18 3.56
C PHE A 55 -3.13 1.88 2.78
N GLY A 56 -4.25 1.20 3.00
CA GLY A 56 -4.62 -0.01 2.25
C GLY A 56 -4.80 0.26 0.76
N ALA A 57 -5.50 1.34 0.41
CA ALA A 57 -5.71 1.74 -0.98
C ALA A 57 -4.39 2.14 -1.68
N PHE A 58 -3.49 2.84 -0.98
CA PHE A 58 -2.15 3.16 -1.47
C PHE A 58 -1.33 1.91 -1.77
N GLN A 59 -1.32 0.94 -0.87
CA GLN A 59 -0.59 -0.30 -1.05
C GLN A 59 -1.15 -1.14 -2.22
N ALA A 60 -2.49 -1.24 -2.32
CA ALA A 60 -3.17 -1.88 -3.43
C ALA A 60 -2.85 -1.21 -4.78
N ALA A 61 -2.76 0.12 -4.81
CA ALA A 61 -2.38 0.88 -6.00
C ALA A 61 -0.93 0.56 -6.43
N ILE A 62 0.02 0.53 -5.50
CA ILE A 62 1.41 0.15 -5.79
C ILE A 62 1.49 -1.25 -6.38
N ALA A 63 0.75 -2.21 -5.83
CA ALA A 63 0.72 -3.58 -6.35
C ALA A 63 0.07 -3.70 -7.73
N THR A 64 -0.89 -2.82 -8.05
CA THR A 64 -1.64 -2.84 -9.31
C THR A 64 -0.89 -2.15 -10.45
N PHE A 65 -0.24 -1.02 -10.15
CA PHE A 65 0.40 -0.14 -11.14
C PHE A 65 1.92 -0.34 -11.21
N GLN A 66 2.38 -1.59 -11.10
CA GLN A 66 3.78 -1.89 -11.39
C GLN A 66 4.09 -1.68 -12.87
N ARG A 67 5.38 -1.39 -13.18
CA ARG A 67 5.90 -1.05 -14.53
C ARG A 67 5.40 -1.97 -15.66
N SER A 68 5.08 -3.23 -15.37
CA SER A 68 4.32 -4.06 -16.30
C SER A 68 2.83 -3.67 -16.21
N TRP A 69 2.35 -2.87 -17.17
CA TRP A 69 0.96 -2.40 -17.38
C TRP A 69 -0.15 -3.48 -17.45
N ARG A 70 0.06 -4.67 -16.89
CA ARG A 70 -0.96 -5.70 -16.67
C ARG A 70 -1.47 -5.58 -15.24
N PRO A 71 -2.55 -4.82 -14.99
CA PRO A 71 -3.18 -4.81 -13.68
C PRO A 71 -3.52 -6.22 -13.28
N ARG A 72 -2.99 -6.67 -12.13
CA ARG A 72 -3.29 -7.96 -11.52
C ARG A 72 -4.08 -7.68 -10.23
N PRO A 73 -5.42 -7.62 -10.30
CA PRO A 73 -6.26 -7.33 -9.13
C PRO A 73 -5.97 -8.24 -7.94
N VAL A 74 -5.58 -9.49 -8.21
CA VAL A 74 -5.16 -10.45 -7.19
C VAL A 74 -3.99 -9.93 -6.35
N LEU A 75 -2.98 -9.29 -6.97
CA LEU A 75 -1.85 -8.71 -6.22
C LEU A 75 -2.30 -7.57 -5.31
N ALA A 76 -3.24 -6.75 -5.79
CA ALA A 76 -3.82 -5.66 -5.00
C ALA A 76 -4.56 -6.19 -3.76
N LEU A 77 -5.37 -7.25 -3.94
CA LEU A 77 -6.10 -7.92 -2.86
C LEU A 77 -5.16 -8.60 -1.88
N VAL A 78 -4.16 -9.35 -2.36
CA VAL A 78 -3.15 -10.00 -1.51
C VAL A 78 -2.37 -8.96 -0.72
N SER A 79 -1.98 -7.85 -1.35
CA SER A 79 -1.31 -6.74 -0.68
C SER A 79 -2.20 -6.19 0.44
N GLY A 80 -3.40 -5.74 0.12
CA GLY A 80 -4.34 -5.20 1.12
C GLY A 80 -4.65 -6.20 2.26
N ALA A 81 -4.84 -7.47 1.95
CA ALA A 81 -5.05 -8.52 2.95
C ALA A 81 -3.83 -8.72 3.84
N SER A 82 -2.62 -8.72 3.27
CA SER A 82 -1.38 -8.84 4.04
C SER A 82 -1.19 -7.66 4.99
N LEU A 83 -1.51 -6.43 4.56
CA LEU A 83 -1.53 -5.26 5.43
C LEU A 83 -2.56 -5.39 6.55
N ALA A 84 -3.80 -5.77 6.24
CA ALA A 84 -4.86 -5.92 7.23
C ALA A 84 -4.49 -6.96 8.30
N VAL A 85 -3.98 -8.13 7.88
CA VAL A 85 -3.50 -9.17 8.80
C VAL A 85 -2.32 -8.66 9.63
N SER A 86 -1.35 -7.98 9.00
CA SER A 86 -0.19 -7.43 9.70
C SER A 86 -0.59 -6.39 10.75
N THR A 87 -1.46 -5.44 10.41
CA THR A 87 -1.98 -4.42 11.34
C THR A 87 -2.78 -5.07 12.47
N PHE A 88 -3.64 -6.05 12.17
CA PHE A 88 -4.42 -6.76 13.19
C PHE A 88 -3.52 -7.49 14.18
N VAL A 89 -2.54 -8.26 13.68
CA VAL A 89 -1.60 -8.98 14.54
C VAL A 89 -0.76 -8.01 15.37
N GLY A 90 -0.32 -6.88 14.78
CA GLY A 90 0.35 -5.80 15.51
C GLY A 90 -0.51 -5.22 16.63
N TYR A 91 -1.80 -4.99 16.38
CA TYR A 91 -2.73 -4.45 17.36
C TYR A 91 -2.96 -5.43 18.52
N VAL A 92 -3.26 -6.71 18.22
CA VAL A 92 -3.51 -7.74 19.25
C VAL A 92 -2.25 -8.02 20.08
N SER A 93 -1.08 -7.99 19.47
CA SER A 93 0.19 -8.20 20.17
C SER A 93 0.64 -7.02 21.02
N GLY A 94 0.14 -5.81 20.76
CA GLY A 94 0.55 -4.59 21.47
C GLY A 94 0.34 -4.63 22.98
N ALA A 95 -0.61 -5.44 23.46
CA ALA A 95 -0.84 -5.66 24.90
C ALA A 95 0.21 -6.58 25.56
N HIS A 96 1.02 -7.28 24.78
CA HIS A 96 1.98 -8.29 25.25
C HIS A 96 3.39 -7.99 24.76
N VAL A 97 4.19 -7.30 25.58
CA VAL A 97 5.54 -6.82 25.24
C VAL A 97 6.43 -7.90 24.60
N VAL A 98 6.48 -9.10 25.18
CA VAL A 98 7.33 -10.19 24.66
C VAL A 98 6.87 -10.65 23.28
N LEU A 99 5.56 -10.85 23.11
CA LEU A 99 4.98 -11.29 21.84
C LEU A 99 5.13 -10.21 20.76
N PHE A 100 4.96 -8.94 21.13
CA PHE A 100 5.22 -7.80 20.27
C PHE A 100 6.68 -7.73 19.81
N LEU A 101 7.65 -7.94 20.71
CA LEU A 101 9.08 -7.97 20.34
C LEU A 101 9.41 -9.14 19.39
N CYS A 102 8.83 -10.32 19.61
CA CYS A 102 8.97 -11.44 18.68
C CYS A 102 8.40 -11.14 17.29
N LEU A 103 7.21 -10.52 17.24
CA LEU A 103 6.58 -10.10 16.00
C LEU A 103 7.44 -9.07 15.26
N LEU A 104 7.99 -8.10 16.00
CA LEU A 104 8.84 -7.05 15.46
C LEU A 104 10.12 -7.65 14.87
N GLY A 105 10.72 -8.64 15.55
CA GLY A 105 11.85 -9.40 15.01
C GLY A 105 11.52 -10.21 13.76
N LEU A 106 10.28 -10.69 13.62
CA LEU A 106 9.84 -11.37 12.40
C LEU A 106 9.67 -10.40 11.23
N TRP A 107 9.18 -9.18 11.47
CA TRP A 107 8.95 -8.15 10.44
C TRP A 107 10.21 -7.45 9.93
N THR A 108 11.35 -7.58 10.62
CA THR A 108 12.61 -6.93 10.21
C THR A 108 13.34 -7.61 9.05
N PHE A 109 12.80 -8.72 8.50
CA PHE A 109 13.36 -9.49 7.40
C PHE A 109 12.46 -9.43 6.17
#